data_AF-A0A852VFK2-F1
#
_entry.id   AF-A0A852VFK2-F1
#
_cell.length_a   1.000
_cell.length_b   1.000
_cell.length_c   1.000
_cell.angle_alpha   90.00
_cell.angle_beta   90.00
_cell.angle_gamma   90.00
#
_symmetry.space_group_name_H-M   'P 1'
#
loop_
_entity.id
_entity.type
_entity.pdbx_description
1 polymer ?
#
loop_
_entity_poly.entity_id
_entity_poly.type
_entity_poly.pdbx_seq_one_letter_code
_entity_poly.pdbx_strand_id
1 'polypeptide(L)'
;MHYNTGYQAEAMPLLSRFVEQFKGAEAVVVPSSSCVAMMRDHYPKMALAIGRVELIAEVDALLPKVFEFSEFLTKRLGLEDVGAYYPHRVTYHASCHGLRNLVLGDGPMRLLKAVRGIDLVELQGLEQCCGFGGTFAVKNADVSSAMLAEKTTAVLNTKAEACTACDNSCLMHIQGALHRQRTGVKTVHLAEILAGDEGALR
;
A
#
# COMPACT_ATOMS: atom_id res chain seq x y z
N MET A 1 1.01 -2.06 -14.06
CA MET A 1 2.19 -2.15 -14.94
C MET A 1 1.90 -1.66 -16.35
N HIS A 2 0.84 -2.13 -17.03
CA HIS A 2 0.59 -1.69 -18.42
C HIS A 2 0.42 -0.16 -18.55
N TYR A 3 -0.46 0.43 -17.74
CA TYR A 3 -0.78 1.85 -17.82
C TYR A 3 0.42 2.80 -17.62
N ASN A 4 1.20 2.59 -16.56
CA ASN A 4 2.32 3.46 -16.21
C ASN A 4 3.59 3.22 -17.05
N THR A 5 3.63 2.15 -17.85
CA THR A 5 4.73 1.85 -18.77
C THR A 5 4.45 2.29 -20.22
N GLY A 6 3.24 2.82 -20.50
CA GLY A 6 2.83 3.32 -21.82
C GLY A 6 1.92 2.37 -22.61
N TYR A 7 1.68 1.16 -22.10
CA TYR A 7 0.77 0.16 -22.67
C TYR A 7 -0.66 0.43 -22.18
N GLN A 8 -1.20 1.61 -22.47
CA GLN A 8 -2.48 2.04 -21.93
C GLN A 8 -3.64 1.24 -22.53
N ALA A 9 -3.57 0.89 -23.82
CA ALA A 9 -4.58 0.08 -24.49
C ALA A 9 -4.75 -1.29 -23.79
N GLU A 10 -3.64 -1.89 -23.40
CA GLU A 10 -3.57 -3.18 -22.69
C GLU A 10 -4.06 -3.09 -21.24
N ALA A 11 -4.12 -1.88 -20.66
CA ALA A 11 -4.72 -1.66 -19.35
C ALA A 11 -6.25 -1.55 -19.40
N MET A 12 -6.85 -1.21 -20.55
CA MET A 12 -8.29 -0.96 -20.67
C MET A 12 -9.19 -2.17 -20.34
N PRO A 13 -8.83 -3.42 -20.72
CA PRO A 13 -9.60 -4.59 -20.32
C PRO A 13 -9.64 -4.78 -18.79
N LEU A 14 -8.59 -4.37 -18.07
CA LEU A 14 -8.53 -4.48 -16.61
C LEU A 14 -9.53 -3.54 -15.94
N LEU A 15 -9.65 -2.30 -16.45
CA LEU A 15 -10.68 -1.35 -16.01
C LEU A 15 -12.07 -1.94 -16.18
N SER A 16 -12.40 -2.38 -17.41
CA SER A 16 -13.74 -2.88 -17.73
C SER A 16 -14.11 -4.08 -16.87
N ARG A 17 -13.16 -5.00 -16.66
CA ARG A 17 -13.37 -6.17 -15.80
C ARG A 17 -13.54 -5.80 -14.33
N PHE A 18 -12.77 -4.84 -13.83
CA PHE A 18 -12.92 -4.36 -12.45
C PHE A 18 -14.32 -3.78 -12.22
N VAL A 19 -14.77 -2.91 -13.12
CA VAL A 19 -16.10 -2.31 -13.06
C VAL A 19 -17.18 -3.39 -13.09
N GLU A 20 -17.13 -4.32 -14.04
CA GLU A 20 -18.11 -5.39 -14.17
C GLU A 20 -18.20 -6.26 -12.91
N GLN A 21 -17.04 -6.60 -12.32
CA GLN A 21 -16.96 -7.46 -11.15
C GLN A 21 -17.49 -6.81 -9.88
N PHE A 22 -17.31 -5.49 -9.74
CA PHE A 22 -17.56 -4.78 -8.49
C PHE A 22 -18.70 -3.75 -8.54
N LYS A 23 -19.37 -3.54 -9.67
CA LYS A 23 -20.49 -2.56 -9.80
C LYS A 23 -21.60 -2.76 -8.76
N GLY A 24 -21.85 -4.00 -8.33
CA GLY A 24 -22.86 -4.34 -7.32
C GLY A 24 -22.35 -4.30 -5.87
N ALA A 25 -21.06 -4.04 -5.62
CA ALA A 25 -20.50 -4.06 -4.28
C ALA A 25 -20.94 -2.83 -3.46
N GLU A 26 -21.14 -3.03 -2.16
CA GLU A 26 -21.34 -1.93 -1.21
C GLU A 26 -20.02 -1.21 -0.91
N ALA A 27 -18.94 -1.97 -0.77
CA ALA A 27 -17.58 -1.49 -0.58
C ALA A 27 -16.59 -2.44 -1.27
N VAL A 28 -15.54 -1.87 -1.83
CA VAL A 28 -14.39 -2.59 -2.39
C VAL A 28 -13.18 -2.21 -1.56
N VAL A 29 -12.70 -3.12 -0.73
CA VAL A 29 -11.58 -2.87 0.19
C VAL A 29 -10.32 -3.51 -0.38
N VAL A 30 -9.28 -2.69 -0.59
CA VAL A 30 -8.05 -3.14 -1.24
C VAL A 30 -6.86 -2.92 -0.30
N PRO A 31 -6.11 -3.98 0.06
CA PRO A 31 -4.93 -3.89 0.94
C PRO A 31 -3.69 -3.44 0.14
N SER A 32 -3.83 -2.35 -0.59
CA SER A 32 -2.73 -1.73 -1.35
C SER A 32 -3.06 -0.28 -1.70
N SER A 33 -2.28 0.63 -1.13
CA SER A 33 -2.38 2.05 -1.44
C SER A 33 -2.13 2.38 -2.92
N SER A 34 -1.19 1.69 -3.58
CA SER A 34 -0.87 1.92 -5.00
C SER A 34 -1.96 1.42 -5.93
N CYS A 35 -2.64 0.32 -5.59
CA CYS A 35 -3.80 -0.14 -6.35
C CYS A 35 -4.95 0.87 -6.26
N VAL A 36 -5.29 1.35 -5.06
CA VAL A 36 -6.37 2.34 -4.88
C VAL A 36 -6.01 3.67 -5.55
N ALA A 37 -4.76 4.11 -5.46
CA ALA A 37 -4.29 5.30 -6.18
C ALA A 37 -4.43 5.13 -7.70
N MET A 38 -4.04 3.97 -8.25
CA MET A 38 -4.24 3.67 -9.67
C MET A 38 -5.72 3.78 -10.06
N MET A 39 -6.62 3.22 -9.26
CA MET A 39 -8.05 3.26 -9.56
C MET A 39 -8.58 4.70 -9.51
N ARG A 40 -8.34 5.42 -8.41
CA ARG A 40 -8.88 6.78 -8.22
C ARG A 40 -8.28 7.80 -9.21
N ASP A 41 -6.99 7.70 -9.52
CA ASP A 41 -6.30 8.71 -10.33
C ASP A 41 -6.34 8.44 -11.84
N HIS A 42 -6.49 7.17 -12.25
CA HIS A 42 -6.34 6.77 -13.64
C HIS A 42 -7.59 6.14 -14.26
N TYR A 43 -8.46 5.48 -13.50
CA TYR A 43 -9.68 4.90 -14.10
C TYR A 43 -10.60 5.93 -14.75
N PRO A 44 -10.81 7.14 -14.17
CA PRO A 44 -11.60 8.18 -14.85
C PRO A 44 -10.99 8.58 -16.20
N LYS A 45 -9.67 8.76 -16.26
CA LYS A 45 -8.94 9.13 -17.48
C LYS A 45 -9.01 8.02 -18.53
N MET A 46 -8.88 6.77 -18.09
CA MET A 46 -9.01 5.59 -18.95
C MET A 46 -10.43 5.45 -19.52
N ALA A 47 -11.47 5.64 -18.70
CA ALA A 47 -12.86 5.58 -19.15
C ALA A 47 -13.16 6.68 -20.19
N LEU A 48 -12.69 7.90 -19.94
CA LEU A 48 -12.78 9.01 -20.90
C LEU A 48 -12.08 8.70 -22.22
N ALA A 49 -10.88 8.10 -22.18
CA ALA A 49 -10.13 7.73 -23.38
C ALA A 49 -10.83 6.63 -24.20
N ILE A 50 -11.58 5.72 -23.55
CA ILE A 50 -12.39 4.70 -24.22
C ILE A 50 -13.64 5.33 -24.89
N GLY A 51 -14.16 6.44 -24.34
CA GLY A 51 -15.27 7.18 -24.91
C GLY A 51 -16.65 6.53 -24.78
N ARG A 52 -16.78 5.50 -23.92
CA ARG A 52 -18.07 4.84 -23.64
C ARG A 52 -18.76 5.52 -22.46
N VAL A 53 -19.90 6.16 -22.71
CA VAL A 53 -20.66 6.94 -21.72
C VAL A 53 -21.06 6.07 -20.52
N GLU A 54 -21.47 4.83 -20.77
CA GLU A 54 -21.89 3.91 -19.70
C GLU A 54 -20.73 3.57 -18.77
N LEU A 55 -19.55 3.30 -19.34
CA LEU A 55 -18.36 2.97 -18.54
C LEU A 55 -17.90 4.14 -17.68
N ILE A 56 -17.98 5.37 -18.19
CA ILE A 56 -17.68 6.58 -17.42
C ILE A 56 -18.61 6.66 -16.21
N ALA A 57 -19.92 6.52 -16.43
CA ALA A 57 -20.91 6.57 -15.35
C ALA A 57 -20.71 5.43 -14.33
N GLU A 58 -20.36 4.23 -14.77
CA GLU A 58 -20.08 3.10 -13.87
C GLU A 58 -18.82 3.32 -13.04
N VAL A 59 -17.76 3.90 -13.62
CA VAL A 59 -16.53 4.27 -12.90
C VAL A 59 -16.82 5.33 -11.84
N ASP A 60 -17.55 6.39 -12.21
CA ASP A 60 -17.91 7.47 -11.28
C ASP A 60 -18.78 6.97 -10.12
N ALA A 61 -19.67 6.01 -10.38
CA ALA A 61 -20.49 5.38 -9.35
C ALA A 61 -19.71 4.41 -8.44
N LEU A 62 -18.66 3.76 -8.96
CA LEU A 62 -17.89 2.74 -8.24
C LEU A 62 -16.78 3.32 -7.37
N LEU A 63 -16.01 4.30 -7.88
CA LEU A 63 -14.81 4.82 -7.18
C LEU A 63 -15.06 5.32 -5.76
N PRO A 64 -16.18 5.99 -5.41
CA PRO A 64 -16.47 6.38 -4.03
C PRO A 64 -16.62 5.20 -3.06
N LYS A 65 -16.80 3.98 -3.57
CA LYS A 65 -16.92 2.74 -2.79
C LYS A 65 -15.61 1.96 -2.71
N VAL A 66 -14.56 2.41 -3.40
CA VAL A 66 -13.24 1.77 -3.40
C VAL A 66 -12.40 2.41 -2.30
N PHE A 67 -11.99 1.63 -1.30
CA PHE A 67 -11.22 2.08 -0.15
C PHE A 67 -9.90 1.35 -0.05
N GLU A 68 -8.87 2.06 0.41
CA GLU A 68 -7.67 1.41 0.95
C GLU A 68 -8.03 0.80 2.32
N PHE A 69 -7.40 -0.32 2.68
CA PHE A 69 -7.76 -1.07 3.89
C PHE A 69 -7.76 -0.24 5.19
N SER A 70 -6.69 0.52 5.46
CA SER A 70 -6.63 1.39 6.64
C SER A 70 -7.64 2.55 6.57
N GLU A 71 -7.87 3.10 5.37
CA GLU A 71 -8.88 4.12 5.12
C GLU A 71 -10.29 3.59 5.40
N PHE A 72 -10.59 2.35 4.99
CA PHE A 72 -11.87 1.72 5.24
C PHE A 72 -12.14 1.58 6.74
N LEU A 73 -11.18 1.05 7.49
CA LEU A 73 -11.31 0.91 8.95
C LEU A 73 -11.50 2.27 9.62
N THR A 74 -10.63 3.23 9.33
CA THR A 74 -10.59 4.50 10.07
C THR A 74 -11.64 5.50 9.61
N LYS A 75 -11.81 5.70 8.29
CA LYS A 75 -12.70 6.75 7.75
C LYS A 75 -14.12 6.26 7.47
N ARG A 76 -14.29 5.00 7.04
CA ARG A 76 -15.63 4.44 6.74
C ARG A 76 -16.28 3.78 7.95
N LEU A 77 -15.53 2.98 8.71
CA LEU A 77 -16.07 2.30 9.90
C LEU A 77 -15.85 3.08 11.21
N GLY A 78 -14.94 4.05 11.24
CA GLY A 78 -14.61 4.78 12.48
C GLY A 78 -13.90 3.90 13.51
N LEU A 79 -13.24 2.82 13.08
CA LEU A 79 -12.53 1.87 13.93
C LEU A 79 -11.04 2.20 13.97
N GLU A 80 -10.50 2.25 15.18
CA GLU A 80 -9.06 2.42 15.45
C GLU A 80 -8.46 1.22 16.20
N ASP A 81 -9.27 0.51 16.99
CA ASP A 81 -8.88 -0.71 17.69
C ASP A 81 -9.72 -1.90 17.19
N VAL A 82 -9.03 -2.96 16.77
CA VAL A 82 -9.63 -4.23 16.31
C VAL A 82 -9.36 -5.38 17.28
N GLY A 83 -8.81 -5.10 18.46
CA GLY A 83 -8.50 -6.07 19.50
C GLY A 83 -7.18 -6.83 19.29
N ALA A 84 -6.31 -6.36 18.39
CA ALA A 84 -5.08 -7.02 18.00
C ALA A 84 -4.01 -7.04 19.13
N TYR A 85 -3.16 -8.06 19.09
CA TYR A 85 -1.97 -8.19 19.94
C TYR A 85 -0.78 -8.61 19.07
N TYR A 86 0.33 -7.87 19.17
CA TYR A 86 1.53 -8.08 18.36
C TYR A 86 2.78 -7.62 19.13
N PRO A 87 3.42 -8.49 19.94
CA PRO A 87 4.45 -8.11 20.91
C PRO A 87 5.85 -7.97 20.30
N HIS A 88 5.98 -7.20 19.22
CA HIS A 88 7.24 -6.99 18.50
C HIS A 88 7.57 -5.52 18.35
N ARG A 89 8.86 -5.24 18.16
CA ARG A 89 9.32 -3.92 17.75
C ARG A 89 9.06 -3.70 16.26
N VAL A 90 8.23 -2.71 15.94
CA VAL A 90 7.74 -2.45 14.58
C VAL A 90 8.06 -1.04 14.14
N THR A 91 8.50 -0.88 12.90
CA THR A 91 8.56 0.44 12.25
C THR A 91 7.62 0.51 11.06
N TYR A 92 7.08 1.70 10.78
CA TYR A 92 6.11 1.92 9.71
C TYR A 92 6.75 2.65 8.52
N HIS A 93 6.66 2.04 7.34
CA HIS A 93 6.92 2.68 6.07
C HIS A 93 5.63 3.23 5.47
N ALA A 94 5.52 4.55 5.43
CA ALA A 94 4.47 5.23 4.70
C ALA A 94 4.74 5.18 3.19
N SER A 95 3.88 4.51 2.44
CA SER A 95 4.02 4.40 0.98
C SER A 95 3.79 5.77 0.32
N CYS A 96 4.49 6.04 -0.79
CA CYS A 96 4.32 7.30 -1.50
C CYS A 96 2.90 7.50 -2.04
N HIS A 97 2.23 6.44 -2.49
CA HIS A 97 0.82 6.48 -2.91
C HIS A 97 -0.13 6.74 -1.73
N GLY A 98 0.15 6.17 -0.55
CA GLY A 98 -0.63 6.43 0.66
C GLY A 98 -0.49 7.88 1.14
N LEU A 99 0.74 8.41 1.13
CA LEU A 99 1.03 9.78 1.54
C LEU A 99 0.53 10.83 0.55
N ARG A 100 0.85 10.69 -0.74
CA ARG A 100 0.75 11.77 -1.72
C ARG A 100 -0.49 11.70 -2.61
N ASN A 101 -0.96 10.50 -2.94
CA ASN A 101 -2.12 10.31 -3.81
C ASN A 101 -3.39 10.17 -2.99
N LEU A 102 -3.40 9.20 -2.07
CA LEU A 102 -4.58 8.89 -1.26
C LEU A 102 -4.75 9.80 -0.05
N VAL A 103 -3.67 10.43 0.42
CA VAL A 103 -3.65 11.26 1.62
C VAL A 103 -4.32 10.53 2.80
N LEU A 104 -3.80 9.34 3.09
CA LEU A 104 -4.31 8.47 4.16
C LEU A 104 -4.22 9.14 5.55
N GLY A 105 -3.36 10.15 5.69
CA GLY A 105 -3.15 10.86 6.94
C GLY A 105 -2.53 9.94 7.98
N ASP A 106 -2.99 10.07 9.22
CA ASP A 106 -2.50 9.31 10.37
C ASP A 106 -3.26 7.99 10.60
N GLY A 107 -4.24 7.65 9.76
CA GLY A 107 -5.10 6.47 9.93
C GLY A 107 -4.32 5.16 10.15
N PRO A 108 -3.35 4.81 9.29
CA PRO A 108 -2.46 3.66 9.52
C PRO A 108 -1.76 3.68 10.88
N MET A 109 -1.30 4.85 11.31
CA MET A 109 -0.57 5.03 12.55
C MET A 109 -1.48 4.91 13.78
N ARG A 110 -2.71 5.41 13.71
CA ARG A 110 -3.72 5.24 14.77
C ARG A 110 -4.06 3.77 14.98
N LEU A 111 -4.26 3.02 13.90
CA LEU A 111 -4.48 1.57 13.96
C LEU A 111 -3.31 0.84 14.63
N LEU A 112 -2.07 1.14 14.22
CA LEU A 112 -0.88 0.51 14.82
C LEU A 112 -0.72 0.85 16.29
N LYS A 113 -0.98 2.10 16.70
CA LYS A 113 -0.88 2.54 18.10
C LYS A 113 -1.90 1.86 19.03
N ALA A 114 -3.02 1.38 18.49
CA ALA A 114 -4.04 0.66 19.25
C ALA A 114 -3.68 -0.83 19.47
N VAL A 115 -2.70 -1.37 18.75
CA VAL A 115 -2.31 -2.79 18.87
C VAL A 115 -1.66 -3.03 20.24
N ARG A 116 -2.17 -4.00 20.99
CA ARG A 116 -1.59 -4.32 22.30
C ARG A 116 -0.21 -4.96 22.15
N GLY A 117 0.72 -4.57 23.00
CA GLY A 117 2.07 -5.14 23.08
C GLY A 117 3.07 -4.66 22.02
N ILE A 118 2.64 -3.90 21.03
CA ILE A 118 3.54 -3.40 19.96
C ILE A 118 4.53 -2.37 20.52
N ASP A 119 5.80 -2.51 20.15
CA ASP A 119 6.83 -1.49 20.37
C ASP A 119 7.04 -0.72 19.06
N LEU A 120 6.20 0.31 18.85
CA LEU A 120 6.19 1.08 17.62
C LEU A 120 7.28 2.16 17.64
N VAL A 121 8.21 2.09 16.69
CA VAL A 121 9.34 3.01 16.55
C VAL A 121 9.27 3.79 15.23
N GLU A 122 9.51 5.10 15.31
CA GLU A 122 9.48 5.99 14.15
C GLU A 122 10.59 5.68 13.14
N LEU A 123 10.20 5.68 11.85
CA LEU A 123 11.13 5.54 10.75
C LEU A 123 11.65 6.93 10.33
N GLN A 124 12.97 7.13 10.40
CA GLN A 124 13.59 8.33 9.84
C GLN A 124 13.33 8.42 8.33
N GLY A 125 13.06 9.63 7.83
CA GLY A 125 12.70 9.83 6.42
C GLY A 125 11.39 9.13 6.05
N LEU A 126 10.36 9.27 6.89
CA LEU A 126 9.03 8.65 6.69
C LEU A 126 8.46 8.93 5.28
N GLU A 127 8.67 10.14 4.77
CA GLU A 127 8.21 10.59 3.45
C GLU A 127 9.07 10.11 2.27
N GLN A 128 10.21 9.47 2.54
CA GLN A 128 11.09 8.95 1.50
C GLN A 128 10.52 7.66 0.89
N CYS A 129 10.46 7.65 -0.44
CA CYS A 129 10.00 6.51 -1.22
C CYS A 129 10.98 5.32 -1.09
N CYS A 130 10.47 4.09 -1.11
CA CYS A 130 11.29 2.88 -1.06
C CYS A 130 12.06 2.58 -2.37
N GLY A 131 11.74 3.26 -3.47
CA GLY A 131 12.40 3.07 -4.77
C GLY A 131 11.75 2.03 -5.69
N PHE A 132 10.64 1.39 -5.31
CA PHE A 132 10.01 0.36 -6.15
C PHE A 132 9.42 0.92 -7.46
N GLY A 133 8.39 1.77 -7.36
CA GLY A 133 7.80 2.46 -8.53
C GLY A 133 7.36 1.57 -9.71
N GLY A 134 7.16 0.27 -9.52
CA GLY A 134 6.83 -0.68 -10.58
C GLY A 134 7.98 -0.82 -11.59
N THR A 135 7.75 -0.51 -12.87
CA THR A 135 8.81 -0.61 -13.89
C THR A 135 9.93 0.39 -13.69
N PHE A 136 9.76 1.41 -12.84
CA PHE A 136 10.84 2.31 -12.45
C PHE A 136 12.03 1.54 -11.88
N ALA A 137 11.82 0.61 -10.95
CA ALA A 137 12.89 -0.18 -10.35
C ALA A 137 13.67 -1.02 -11.37
N VAL A 138 13.03 -1.40 -12.48
CA VAL A 138 13.69 -2.18 -13.55
C VAL A 138 14.41 -1.26 -14.52
N LYS A 139 13.79 -0.14 -14.91
CA LYS A 139 14.35 0.79 -15.90
C LYS A 139 15.46 1.68 -15.35
N ASN A 140 15.44 1.97 -14.04
CA ASN A 140 16.39 2.82 -13.34
C ASN A 140 16.94 2.09 -12.11
N ALA A 141 17.50 0.90 -12.34
CA ALA A 141 17.90 -0.02 -11.28
C ALA A 141 18.91 0.61 -10.29
N ASP A 142 19.87 1.40 -10.77
CA ASP A 142 20.87 2.05 -9.91
C ASP A 142 20.23 3.07 -8.96
N VAL A 143 19.32 3.91 -9.47
CA VAL A 143 18.61 4.92 -8.68
C VAL A 143 17.67 4.24 -7.68
N SER A 144 16.90 3.25 -8.13
CA SER A 144 16.01 2.45 -7.29
C SER A 144 16.78 1.77 -6.15
N SER A 145 17.94 1.19 -6.46
CA SER A 145 18.80 0.52 -5.48
C SER A 145 19.39 1.50 -4.46
N ALA A 146 19.79 2.70 -4.87
CA ALA A 146 20.26 3.74 -3.96
C ALA A 146 19.16 4.19 -2.99
N MET A 147 17.95 4.47 -3.50
CA MET A 147 16.79 4.81 -2.67
C MET A 147 16.44 3.68 -1.68
N LEU A 148 16.47 2.44 -2.16
CA LEU A 148 16.21 1.27 -1.33
C LEU A 148 17.27 1.10 -0.24
N ALA A 149 18.55 1.36 -0.53
CA ALA A 149 19.64 1.28 0.45
C ALA A 149 19.49 2.30 1.58
N GLU A 150 19.08 3.53 1.26
CA GLU A 150 18.72 4.54 2.28
C GLU A 150 17.54 4.06 3.12
N LYS A 151 16.49 3.52 2.48
CA LYS A 151 15.30 3.02 3.18
C LYS A 151 15.63 1.86 4.12
N THR A 152 16.41 0.87 3.69
CA THR A 152 16.78 -0.25 4.56
C THR A 152 17.71 0.17 5.67
N THR A 153 18.63 1.12 5.43
CA THR A 153 19.46 1.70 6.50
C THR A 153 18.59 2.36 7.57
N ALA A 154 17.61 3.16 7.15
CA ALA A 154 16.66 3.79 8.08
C ALA A 154 15.88 2.74 8.89
N VAL A 155 15.40 1.67 8.25
CA VAL A 155 14.72 0.56 8.93
C VAL A 155 15.65 -0.10 9.95
N LEU A 156 16.89 -0.43 9.59
CA LEU A 156 17.85 -1.10 10.49
C LEU A 156 18.21 -0.23 11.69
N ASN A 157 18.32 1.09 11.52
CA ASN A 157 18.59 2.03 12.60
C ASN A 157 17.49 2.03 13.67
N THR A 158 16.26 1.67 13.33
CA THR A 158 15.17 1.54 14.31
C THR A 158 15.30 0.33 15.22
N LYS A 159 16.13 -0.65 14.83
CA LYS A 159 16.24 -1.99 15.45
C LYS A 159 14.92 -2.76 15.48
N ALA A 160 13.98 -2.43 14.59
CA ALA A 160 12.71 -3.13 14.49
C ALA A 160 12.90 -4.58 14.05
N GLU A 161 12.09 -5.48 14.61
CA GLU A 161 11.95 -6.86 14.18
C GLU A 161 11.13 -6.92 12.87
N ALA A 162 10.17 -6.00 12.71
CA ALA A 162 9.32 -5.93 11.55
C ALA A 162 9.17 -4.50 10.98
N CYS A 163 9.16 -4.39 9.66
CA CYS A 163 8.81 -3.18 8.91
C CYS A 163 7.44 -3.36 8.27
N THR A 164 6.47 -2.52 8.64
CA THR A 164 5.09 -2.61 8.14
C THR A 164 4.72 -1.48 7.19
N ALA A 165 3.77 -1.73 6.29
CA ALA A 165 3.25 -0.75 5.34
C ALA A 165 1.83 -1.12 4.89
N CYS A 166 1.19 -0.20 4.17
CA CYS A 166 -0.11 -0.38 3.50
C CYS A 166 0.03 -0.80 2.02
N ASP A 167 1.22 -1.29 1.63
CA ASP A 167 1.48 -1.63 0.24
C ASP A 167 2.49 -2.78 0.09
N ASN A 168 2.00 -3.91 -0.40
CA ASN A 168 2.81 -5.11 -0.62
C ASN A 168 3.95 -4.89 -1.61
N SER A 169 3.80 -3.96 -2.57
CA SER A 169 4.86 -3.68 -3.53
C SER A 169 6.08 -3.02 -2.88
N CYS A 170 5.84 -2.12 -1.91
CA CYS A 170 6.89 -1.54 -1.09
C CYS A 170 7.52 -2.59 -0.17
N LEU A 171 6.68 -3.41 0.49
CA LEU A 171 7.15 -4.46 1.39
C LEU A 171 8.03 -5.48 0.66
N MET A 172 7.60 -5.98 -0.50
CA MET A 172 8.39 -6.90 -1.34
C MET A 172 9.76 -6.33 -1.69
N HIS A 173 9.82 -5.05 -2.08
CA HIS A 173 11.08 -4.39 -2.45
C HIS A 173 12.03 -4.23 -1.25
N ILE A 174 11.49 -3.76 -0.11
CA ILE A 174 12.22 -3.63 1.15
C ILE A 174 12.71 -4.99 1.65
N GLN A 175 11.84 -6.00 1.67
CA GLN A 175 12.16 -7.37 2.08
C GLN A 175 13.28 -7.98 1.24
N GLY A 176 13.26 -7.74 -0.08
CA GLY A 176 14.28 -8.26 -0.99
C GLY A 176 15.69 -7.80 -0.61
N ALA A 177 15.84 -6.53 -0.23
CA ALA A 177 17.12 -6.00 0.24
C ALA A 177 17.48 -6.50 1.65
N LEU A 178 16.55 -6.44 2.60
CA LEU A 178 16.77 -6.91 3.98
C LEU A 178 17.15 -8.40 4.03
N HIS A 179 16.53 -9.21 3.17
CA HIS A 179 16.82 -10.64 3.02
C HIS A 179 18.22 -10.87 2.43
N ARG A 180 18.59 -10.15 1.36
CA ARG A 180 19.92 -10.24 0.76
C ARG A 180 21.03 -9.86 1.74
N GLN A 181 20.77 -8.90 2.60
CA GLN A 181 21.66 -8.44 3.66
C GLN A 181 21.64 -9.33 4.92
N ARG A 182 20.77 -10.36 4.97
CA ARG A 182 20.62 -11.30 6.10
C ARG A 182 20.38 -10.60 7.45
N THR A 183 19.58 -9.55 7.43
CA THR A 183 19.36 -8.68 8.60
C THR A 183 18.47 -9.29 9.67
N GLY A 184 17.70 -10.33 9.35
CA GLY A 184 16.69 -10.91 10.23
C GLY A 184 15.37 -10.15 10.27
N VAL A 185 15.36 -8.87 9.87
CA VAL A 185 14.15 -8.03 9.84
C VAL A 185 13.16 -8.55 8.80
N LYS A 186 11.90 -8.66 9.21
CA LYS A 186 10.77 -9.07 8.37
C LYS A 186 9.97 -7.88 7.89
N THR A 187 9.26 -8.04 6.80
CA THR A 187 8.22 -7.13 6.37
C THR A 187 6.87 -7.81 6.55
N VAL A 188 5.90 -7.07 7.07
CA VAL A 188 4.55 -7.57 7.35
C VAL A 188 3.56 -6.50 6.94
N HIS A 189 2.50 -6.88 6.24
CA HIS A 189 1.44 -5.94 5.91
C HIS A 189 0.73 -5.47 7.17
N LEU A 190 0.26 -4.22 7.20
CA LEU A 190 -0.46 -3.67 8.36
C LEU A 190 -1.67 -4.56 8.73
N ALA A 191 -2.36 -5.13 7.74
CA ALA A 191 -3.46 -6.07 7.97
C ALA A 191 -3.04 -7.35 8.71
N GLU A 192 -1.81 -7.82 8.52
CA GLU A 192 -1.30 -9.01 9.22
C GLU A 192 -1.05 -8.71 10.70
N ILE A 193 -0.49 -7.54 11.01
CA ILE A 193 -0.36 -7.07 12.40
C ILE A 193 -1.74 -6.95 13.06
N LEU A 194 -2.72 -6.38 12.34
CA LEU A 194 -4.08 -6.21 12.85
C LEU A 194 -4.84 -7.54 13.00
N ALA A 195 -4.42 -8.60 12.32
CA ALA A 195 -4.95 -9.95 12.52
C ALA A 195 -4.36 -10.66 13.76
N GLY A 196 -3.24 -10.16 14.30
CA GLY A 196 -2.57 -10.71 15.48
C GLY A 196 -1.54 -11.81 15.18
N ASP A 197 -0.85 -12.26 16.24
CA ASP A 197 0.34 -13.12 16.17
C ASP A 197 0.09 -14.60 15.77
N GLU A 198 -1.16 -15.05 15.57
CA GLU A 198 -1.42 -16.45 15.20
C GLU A 198 -0.87 -16.85 13.80
N GLY A 199 -0.39 -15.91 12.99
CA GLY A 199 0.18 -16.20 11.65
C GLY A 199 1.19 -15.22 11.04
N ALA A 200 1.54 -14.10 11.67
CA ALA A 200 2.24 -12.98 11.01
C ALA A 200 3.78 -13.09 10.91
N LEU A 201 4.43 -14.02 11.63
CA LEU A 201 5.90 -14.21 11.61
C LEU A 201 6.38 -15.60 11.20
N ARG A 202 5.48 -16.46 10.71
CA ARG A 202 5.82 -17.82 10.25
C ARG A 202 6.57 -17.83 8.93
#